data_AF-A0A4R6TV05-F1
#
_entry.id   AF-A0A4R6TV05-F1
#
_cell.length_a   1.000
_cell.length_b   1.000
_cell.length_c   1.000
_cell.angle_alpha   90.00
_cell.angle_beta   90.00
_cell.angle_gamma   90.00
#
_symmetry.space_group_name_H-M   'P 1'
#
loop_
_entity.id
_entity.type
_entity.pdbx_description
1 polymer ?
#
loop_
_entity_poly.entity_id
_entity_poly.type
_entity_poly.pdbx_seq_one_letter_code
_entity_poly.pdbx_strand_id
1 'polypeptide(L)'
;MKVKVGDFYANETTSSLGNEKNIMYVREKTDYPGIYKTENLFLIDERTVDLYRSEWVEDFVERHATNAEIKKYLEERQSYVSLRTYSEVVTGIKIQ
;
A
#
# COMPACT_ATOMS: atom_id res chain seq x y z
N MET A 1 -14.44 7.42 5.02
CA MET A 1 -13.87 8.51 4.19
C MET A 1 -14.08 8.14 2.72
N LYS A 2 -14.19 9.10 1.79
CA LYS A 2 -14.33 8.77 0.35
C LYS A 2 -12.96 8.69 -0.31
N VAL A 3 -12.56 7.49 -0.72
CA VAL A 3 -11.29 7.21 -1.40
C VAL A 3 -11.33 7.69 -2.85
N LYS A 4 -10.21 8.26 -3.31
CA LYS A 4 -10.04 8.79 -4.66
C LYS A 4 -8.87 8.12 -5.36
N VAL A 5 -9.08 7.81 -6.63
CA VAL A 5 -8.01 7.38 -7.54
C VAL A 5 -7.03 8.53 -7.73
N GLY A 6 -5.74 8.21 -7.66
CA GLY A 6 -4.64 9.17 -7.74
C GLY A 6 -4.17 9.73 -6.39
N ASP A 7 -4.91 9.47 -5.31
CA ASP A 7 -4.55 9.94 -3.97
C ASP A 7 -3.77 8.89 -3.17
N PHE A 8 -3.12 9.38 -2.11
CA PHE A 8 -2.39 8.57 -1.15
C PHE A 8 -3.08 8.52 0.20
N TYR A 9 -3.10 7.33 0.79
CA TYR A 9 -3.69 7.07 2.09
C TYR A 9 -2.76 6.23 2.96
N ALA A 10 -3.08 6.17 4.25
CA ALA A 10 -2.36 5.35 5.21
C ALA A 10 -3.31 4.59 6.12
N ASN A 11 -2.83 3.42 6.55
CA ASN A 11 -3.38 2.62 7.64
C ASN A 11 -2.23 2.20 8.53
N GLU A 12 -2.45 2.25 9.84
CA GLU A 12 -1.47 1.86 10.85
C GLU A 12 -2.07 0.84 11.83
N THR A 13 -1.29 -0.17 12.17
CA THR A 13 -1.64 -1.13 13.20
C THR A 13 -0.42 -1.49 14.03
N THR A 14 -0.62 -1.87 15.29
CA THR A 14 0.47 -2.35 16.15
C THR A 14 0.35 -3.86 16.27
N SER A 15 1.40 -4.58 15.89
CA SER A 15 1.47 -6.03 15.98
C SER A 15 2.61 -6.49 16.88
N SER A 16 2.83 -7.80 16.98
CA SER A 16 4.00 -8.36 17.69
C SER A 16 5.33 -8.05 17.00
N LEU A 17 5.31 -7.61 15.74
CA LEU A 17 6.50 -7.27 14.96
C LEU A 17 6.89 -5.79 15.08
N GLY A 18 6.00 -4.94 15.59
CA GLY A 18 6.20 -3.50 15.72
C GLY A 18 5.00 -2.71 15.22
N ASN A 19 5.21 -1.42 14.93
CA ASN A 19 4.20 -0.58 14.30
C ASN A 19 4.23 -0.80 12.79
N GLU A 20 3.18 -1.44 12.30
CA GLU A 20 2.95 -1.71 10.89
C GLU A 20 2.25 -0.53 10.25
N LYS A 21 2.75 -0.10 9.10
CA LYS A 21 2.17 1.00 8.33
C LYS A 21 2.11 0.62 6.86
N ASN A 22 0.94 0.79 6.26
CA ASN A 22 0.76 0.71 4.81
C ASN A 22 0.50 2.10 4.25
N ILE A 23 1.40 2.59 3.40
CA ILE A 23 1.20 3.81 2.60
C ILE A 23 0.71 3.38 1.23
N MET A 24 -0.49 3.79 0.87
CA MET A 24 -1.26 3.24 -0.25
C MET A 24 -1.47 4.28 -1.32
N TYR A 25 -0.99 4.03 -2.52
CA TYR A 25 -1.35 4.77 -3.72
C TYR A 25 -2.53 4.11 -4.42
N VAL A 26 -3.62 4.85 -4.60
CA VAL A 26 -4.84 4.32 -5.23
C VAL A 26 -4.75 4.48 -6.74
N ARG A 27 -4.62 3.36 -7.47
CA ARG A 27 -4.41 3.39 -8.91
C ARG A 27 -5.70 3.47 -9.71
N GLU A 28 -6.68 2.64 -9.34
CA GLU A 28 -7.93 2.50 -10.07
C GLU A 28 -9.00 1.87 -9.19
N LYS A 29 -10.26 2.05 -9.59
CA LYS A 29 -11.39 1.33 -9.02
C LYS A 29 -11.44 -0.08 -9.58
N THR A 30 -11.95 -1.01 -8.79
CA THR A 30 -12.39 -2.31 -9.32
C THR A 30 -13.86 -2.24 -9.73
N ASP A 31 -14.38 -3.33 -10.31
CA ASP A 31 -15.81 -3.48 -10.59
C ASP A 31 -16.64 -3.64 -9.30
N TYR A 32 -16.00 -3.94 -8.17
CA TYR A 32 -16.64 -4.08 -6.87
C TYR A 32 -16.63 -2.74 -6.11
N PRO A 33 -17.81 -2.22 -5.71
CA PRO A 33 -17.89 -0.99 -4.93
C PRO A 33 -17.08 -1.08 -3.63
N GLY A 34 -16.36 -0.02 -3.30
CA GLY A 34 -15.53 0.05 -2.09
C GLY A 34 -14.21 -0.72 -2.19
N ILE A 35 -13.88 -1.34 -3.33
CA ILE A 35 -12.61 -2.03 -3.56
C ILE A 35 -11.80 -1.32 -4.65
N TYR A 36 -10.55 -1.03 -4.34
CA TYR A 36 -9.63 -0.29 -5.21
C TYR A 36 -8.34 -1.09 -5.43
N LYS A 37 -7.74 -0.97 -6.61
CA LYS A 37 -6.39 -1.49 -6.83
C LYS A 37 -5.38 -0.48 -6.33
N THR A 38 -4.46 -0.92 -5.48
CA THR A 38 -3.47 -0.07 -4.83
C THR A 38 -2.05 -0.57 -5.09
N GLU A 39 -1.10 0.35 -4.98
CA GLU A 39 0.31 0.03 -4.69
C GLU A 39 0.57 0.41 -3.24
N ASN A 40 1.23 -0.44 -2.48
CA ASN A 40 1.34 -0.33 -1.04
C ASN A 40 2.79 -0.45 -0.62
N LEU A 41 3.31 0.58 0.03
CA LEU A 41 4.58 0.54 0.74
C LEU A 41 4.29 0.08 2.16
N PHE A 42 4.80 -1.11 2.49
CA PHE A 42 4.65 -1.70 3.81
C PHE A 42 5.89 -1.45 4.66
N LEU A 43 5.67 -0.88 5.83
CA LEU A 43 6.69 -0.52 6.80
C LEU A 43 6.45 -1.23 8.13
N ILE A 44 7.55 -1.58 8.81
CA ILE A 44 7.56 -1.97 10.22
C ILE A 44 8.53 -1.05 10.94
N ASP A 45 8.05 -0.33 11.97
CA ASP A 45 8.83 0.66 12.72
C ASP A 45 9.58 1.63 11.78
N GLU A 46 8.85 2.20 10.81
CA GLU A 46 9.33 3.13 9.77
C GLU A 46 10.35 2.55 8.78
N ARG A 47 10.69 1.26 8.88
CA ARG A 47 11.60 0.57 7.96
C ARG A 47 10.81 -0.05 6.81
N THR A 48 11.30 0.15 5.59
CA THR A 48 10.73 -0.45 4.39
C THR A 48 10.89 -1.96 4.41
N VAL A 49 9.76 -2.68 4.36
CA VAL A 49 9.72 -4.14 4.28
C VAL A 49 9.50 -4.59 2.84
N ASP A 50 8.47 -4.06 2.19
CA ASP A 50 8.17 -4.40 0.79
C ASP A 50 7.33 -3.31 0.12
N LEU A 51 7.23 -3.40 -1.21
CA LEU A 51 6.39 -2.57 -2.05
C LEU A 51 5.65 -3.45 -3.07
N TYR A 52 4.33 -3.45 -3.00
CA TYR A 52 3.51 -4.43 -3.73
C TYR A 52 2.16 -3.91 -4.17
N ARG A 53 1.55 -4.60 -5.13
CA ARG A 53 0.18 -4.36 -5.61
C ARG A 53 -0.82 -5.20 -4.84
N SER A 54 -1.96 -4.64 -4.48
CA SER A 54 -3.07 -5.40 -3.93
C SER A 54 -4.41 -4.77 -4.30
N GLU A 55 -5.48 -5.46 -3.95
CA GLU A 55 -6.82 -4.87 -3.89
C GLU A 55 -7.11 -4.55 -2.43
N TRP A 56 -7.63 -3.35 -2.18
CA TRP A 56 -7.82 -2.80 -0.85
C TRP A 56 -9.25 -2.31 -0.65
N VAL A 57 -9.80 -2.61 0.52
CA VAL A 57 -11.17 -2.21 0.89
C VAL A 57 -11.12 -0.82 1.51
N GLU A 58 -11.97 0.08 1.02
CA GLU A 58 -12.08 1.48 1.44
C GLU A 58 -12.25 1.65 2.95
N ASP A 59 -12.93 0.72 3.60
CA ASP A 59 -13.21 0.75 5.04
C ASP A 59 -11.96 0.58 5.91
N PHE A 60 -10.88 -0.01 5.38
CA PHE A 60 -9.62 -0.11 6.11
C PHE A 60 -8.78 1.17 6.00
N VAL A 61 -9.20 2.14 5.18
CA VAL A 61 -8.44 3.37 4.96
C VAL A 61 -8.72 4.35 6.09
N GLU A 62 -7.71 4.65 6.89
CA GLU A 62 -7.87 5.45 8.11
C GLU A 62 -7.75 6.94 7.83
N ARG A 63 -6.72 7.35 7.08
CA ARG A 63 -6.43 8.76 6.81
C ARG A 63 -5.72 8.98 5.47
N HIS A 64 -5.67 10.23 5.03
CA HIS A 64 -4.74 10.64 3.99
C HIS A 64 -3.29 10.45 4.45
N ALA A 65 -2.42 10.04 3.52
CA ALA A 65 -1.00 9.99 3.78
C ALA A 65 -0.45 11.42 3.95
N THR A 66 0.52 11.57 4.83
CA THR A 66 1.24 12.85 5.01
C THR A 66 2.21 13.09 3.86
N ASN A 67 2.64 14.35 3.68
CA ASN A 67 3.66 14.67 2.67
C ASN A 67 4.97 13.90 2.85
N ALA A 68 5.35 13.60 4.10
CA ALA A 68 6.54 12.81 4.41
C ALA A 68 6.40 11.35 3.94
N GLU A 69 5.23 10.76 4.18
CA GLU A 69 4.90 9.39 3.74
C GLU A 69 4.82 9.28 2.22
N ILE A 70 4.18 10.26 1.56
CA ILE A 70 4.12 10.33 0.11
C ILE A 70 5.54 10.44 -0.47
N LYS A 71 6.38 11.30 0.11
CA LYS A 71 7.78 11.45 -0.32
C LYS A 71 8.53 10.12 -0.18
N LYS A 72 8.45 9.47 0.98
CA LYS A 72 9.09 8.16 1.20
C LYS A 72 8.59 7.12 0.20
N TYR A 73 7.27 7.04 -0.03
CA TYR A 73 6.70 6.16 -1.05
C TYR A 73 7.33 6.39 -2.42
N LEU A 74 7.37 7.65 -2.87
CA LEU A 74 7.87 8.00 -4.21
C LEU A 74 9.36 7.69 -4.36
N GLU A 75 10.15 7.88 -3.31
CA GLU A 75 11.58 7.53 -3.28
C GLU A 75 11.78 6.02 -3.38
N GLU A 76 11.06 5.22 -2.57
CA GLU A 76 11.15 3.76 -2.60
C GLU A 76 10.68 3.20 -3.95
N ARG A 77 9.55 3.71 -4.47
CA ARG A 77 8.93 3.24 -5.72
C ARG A 77 9.82 3.36 -6.94
N GLN A 78 10.73 4.34 -6.98
CA GLN A 78 11.70 4.53 -8.06
C GLN A 78 12.68 3.36 -8.19
N SER A 79 12.94 2.64 -7.09
CA SER A 79 13.84 1.49 -7.07
C SER A 79 13.20 0.22 -7.66
N TYR A 80 11.91 0.26 -8.02
CA TYR A 80 11.16 -0.90 -8.51
C TYR A 80 10.76 -0.73 -9.98
N VAL A 81 11.29 -1.60 -10.84
CA VAL A 81 10.86 -1.69 -12.26
C VAL A 81 9.41 -2.18 -12.37
N SER A 82 9.04 -3.16 -11.53
CA SER A 82 7.70 -3.74 -11.48
C SER A 82 7.37 -4.17 -10.05
N LEU A 83 6.09 -4.07 -9.67
CA LEU A 83 5.63 -4.51 -8.36
C LEU A 83 5.01 -5.90 -8.43
N ARG A 84 5.40 -6.76 -7.48
CA ARG A 84 4.72 -8.03 -7.19
C ARG A 84 3.33 -7.76 -6.63
N THR A 85 2.41 -8.70 -6.75
CA THR A 85 1.14 -8.71 -6.01
C THR A 85 1.37 -9.12 -4.56
N TYR A 86 0.43 -8.81 -3.67
CA TYR A 86 0.48 -9.25 -2.28
C TYR A 86 0.64 -10.77 -2.16
N SER A 87 -0.08 -11.54 -2.97
CA SER A 87 0.02 -13.00 -3.00
C SER A 87 1.43 -13.47 -3.36
N GLU A 88 2.09 -12.82 -4.33
CA GLU A 88 3.47 -13.13 -4.70
C GLU A 88 4.49 -12.74 -3.62
N VAL A 89 4.20 -11.69 -2.83
CA VAL A 89 5.02 -11.32 -1.67
C VAL A 89 4.91 -12.37 -0.57
N VAL A 90 3.69 -12.77 -0.19
CA VAL A 90 3.46 -13.71 0.91
C VAL A 90 3.89 -15.14 0.56
N THR A 91 3.70 -15.58 -0.69
CA THR A 91 4.05 -16.94 -1.11
C THR A 91 5.49 -17.08 -1.60
N GLY A 92 6.16 -15.97 -1.93
CA GLY A 92 7.47 -15.97 -2.57
C GLY A 92 7.47 -16.46 -4.03
N ILE A 93 6.29 -16.79 -4.59
CA ILE A 93 6.13 -17.32 -5.96
C ILE A 93 5.67 -16.19 -6.87
N LYS A 94 6.33 -16.03 -8.04
CA LYS A 94 5.83 -15.12 -9.09
C LYS A 94 4.75 -15.82 -9.90
N ILE A 95 3.58 -15.21 -10.02
CA ILE A 95 2.49 -15.71 -10.86
C ILE A 95 2.60 -14.95 -12.18
N GLN A 96 3.04 -15.66 -13.23
CA GLN A 96 3.22 -15.12 -14.58
C GLN A 96 1.89 -14.86 -15.29
#